data_AF-A0A023FCD7-F1
#
_entry.id   AF-A0A023FCD7-F1
#
_cell.length_a   1.000
_cell.length_b   1.000
_cell.length_c   1.000
_cell.angle_alpha   90.00
_cell.angle_beta   90.00
_cell.angle_gamma   90.00
#
_symmetry.space_group_name_H-M   'P 1'
#
loop_
_entity.id
_entity.type
_entity.pdbx_description
1 polymer ?
#
loop_
_entity_poly.entity_id
_entity_poly.type
_entity_poly.pdbx_seq_one_letter_code
_entity_poly.pdbx_strand_id
1 'polypeptide(L)'
;HTREMSRFASLLYLTAIFGAFLLAGGTKKKDDCSTLDGNTCSYPLGCFCPEPKTVPYIRLKVYFLNHTTQRCDETTSNTDSCNSFERYDECVSECESAVSRK
;
A
#
# COMPACT_ATOMS: atom_id res chain seq x y z
N HIS A 1 -12.23 -10.43 58.19
CA HIS A 1 -12.65 -10.99 56.88
C HIS A 1 -12.57 -9.91 55.79
N THR A 2 -11.44 -9.20 55.66
CA THR A 2 -11.37 -7.92 54.89
C THR A 2 -10.09 -7.76 54.06
N ARG A 3 -9.18 -8.75 54.06
CA ARG A 3 -7.89 -8.69 53.37
C ARG A 3 -7.93 -9.25 51.94
N GLU A 4 -8.92 -10.09 51.62
CA GLU A 4 -9.04 -10.74 50.31
C GLU A 4 -9.67 -9.85 49.23
N MET A 5 -10.64 -9.01 49.59
CA MET A 5 -11.35 -8.17 48.61
C MET A 5 -10.46 -7.09 47.96
N SER A 6 -9.36 -6.71 48.62
CA SER A 6 -8.41 -5.72 48.11
C SER A 6 -7.55 -6.24 46.94
N ARG A 7 -7.29 -7.55 46.87
CA ARG A 7 -6.46 -8.16 45.82
C ARG A 7 -7.21 -8.33 44.50
N PHE A 8 -8.50 -8.63 44.58
CA PHE A 8 -9.34 -8.80 43.40
C PHE A 8 -9.62 -7.48 42.67
N ALA A 9 -9.82 -6.39 43.41
CA ALA A 9 -10.01 -5.06 42.83
C ALA A 9 -8.78 -4.58 42.04
N SER A 10 -7.56 -4.92 42.51
CA SER A 10 -6.32 -4.55 41.84
C SER A 10 -6.04 -5.34 40.56
N LEU A 11 -6.47 -6.61 40.50
CA LEU A 11 -6.32 -7.46 39.32
C LEU A 11 -7.26 -7.05 38.18
N LEU A 12 -8.49 -6.64 38.52
CA LEU A 12 -9.46 -6.13 37.55
C LEU A 12 -9.03 -4.78 36.94
N TYR A 13 -8.31 -3.96 37.70
CA TYR A 13 -7.79 -2.68 37.20
C TYR A 13 -6.66 -2.88 36.16
N LEU A 14 -5.81 -3.88 36.36
CA LEU A 14 -4.71 -4.18 35.44
C LEU A 14 -5.20 -4.79 34.12
N THR A 15 -6.22 -5.68 34.15
CA THR A 15 -6.77 -6.26 32.91
C THR A 15 -7.49 -5.24 32.04
N ALA A 16 -8.11 -4.22 32.64
CA ALA A 16 -8.74 -3.12 31.90
C ALA A 16 -7.72 -2.25 31.15
N ILE A 17 -6.52 -2.04 31.71
CA ILE A 17 -5.46 -1.23 31.08
C ILE A 17 -4.81 -1.98 29.91
N PHE A 18 -4.60 -3.29 30.04
CA PHE A 18 -4.04 -4.10 28.93
C PHE A 18 -5.06 -4.42 27.82
N GLY A 19 -6.37 -4.48 28.14
CA GLY A 19 -7.42 -4.68 27.14
C GLY A 19 -7.58 -3.50 26.16
N ALA A 20 -7.26 -2.28 26.60
CA ALA A 20 -7.36 -1.09 25.76
C ALA A 20 -6.25 -0.98 24.70
N PHE A 21 -5.11 -1.64 24.89
CA PHE A 21 -3.99 -1.58 23.93
C PHE A 21 -4.14 -2.53 22.73
N LEU A 22 -5.04 -3.52 22.80
CA LEU A 22 -5.22 -4.49 21.70
C LEU A 22 -6.20 -4.03 20.60
N LEU A 23 -6.80 -2.84 20.72
CA LEU A 23 -7.75 -2.32 19.74
C LEU A 23 -7.15 -1.29 18.77
N ALA A 24 -5.84 -0.98 18.87
CA ALA A 24 -5.16 -0.01 18.00
C ALA A 24 -4.41 -0.64 16.81
N GLY A 25 -4.61 -1.94 16.53
CA GLY A 25 -3.85 -2.68 15.50
C GLY A 25 -4.57 -2.85 14.15
N GLY A 26 -5.64 -2.09 13.89
CA GLY A 26 -6.54 -2.34 12.77
C GLY A 26 -6.78 -1.15 11.84
N THR A 27 -5.86 -0.18 11.75
CA THR A 27 -5.91 0.75 10.62
C THR A 27 -5.46 -0.01 9.39
N LYS A 28 -6.41 -0.40 8.53
CA LYS A 28 -6.07 -0.78 7.16
C LYS A 28 -5.21 0.38 6.62
N LYS A 29 -3.92 0.14 6.34
CA LYS A 29 -3.15 1.07 5.51
C LYS A 29 -4.05 1.33 4.29
N LYS A 30 -4.43 2.59 4.07
CA LYS A 30 -4.97 2.97 2.76
C LYS A 30 -3.93 2.45 1.77
N ASP A 31 -4.33 1.54 0.88
CA ASP A 31 -3.42 1.11 -0.18
C ASP A 31 -3.07 2.36 -0.98
N ASP A 32 -1.85 2.86 -0.84
CA ASP A 32 -1.33 4.05 -1.55
C ASP A 32 -1.38 3.89 -3.09
N CYS A 33 -1.78 2.71 -3.55
CA CYS A 33 -1.94 2.29 -4.94
C CYS A 33 -3.38 2.27 -5.43
N SER A 34 -4.36 2.35 -4.51
CA SER A 34 -5.76 2.50 -4.88
C SER A 34 -6.02 3.99 -5.05
N THR A 35 -6.28 4.41 -6.29
CA THR A 35 -6.71 5.74 -6.73
C THR A 35 -6.88 6.71 -5.56
N LEU A 36 -5.79 7.43 -5.22
CA LEU A 36 -5.83 8.51 -4.24
C LEU A 36 -7.03 9.38 -4.60
N ASP A 37 -7.91 9.62 -3.63
CA ASP A 37 -8.96 10.63 -3.71
C ASP A 37 -8.33 11.92 -4.29
N GLY A 38 -8.49 12.16 -5.61
CA GLY A 38 -7.80 13.26 -6.32
C GLY A 38 -6.76 12.90 -7.39
N ASN A 39 -6.71 11.67 -7.93
CA ASN A 39 -5.97 11.33 -9.17
C ASN A 39 -4.44 11.52 -9.17
N THR A 40 -3.81 11.78 -8.02
CA THR A 40 -2.40 12.19 -8.00
C THR A 40 -1.51 11.10 -7.41
N CYS A 41 -0.91 10.26 -8.26
CA CYS A 41 0.14 9.34 -7.85
C CYS A 41 1.43 10.11 -7.56
N SER A 42 2.13 9.78 -6.47
CA SER A 42 3.43 10.37 -6.12
C SER A 42 4.56 9.44 -6.54
N TYR A 43 5.50 9.91 -7.35
CA TYR A 43 6.65 9.12 -7.81
C TYR A 43 7.93 9.49 -7.04
N PRO A 44 8.81 8.52 -6.72
CA PRO A 44 8.80 7.13 -7.19
C PRO A 44 7.95 6.17 -6.33
N LEU A 45 7.19 6.65 -5.34
CA LEU A 45 6.38 5.78 -4.47
C LEU A 45 5.35 4.94 -5.24
N GLY A 46 4.70 5.53 -6.25
CA GLY A 46 3.74 4.85 -7.13
C GLY A 46 4.36 3.71 -7.95
N CYS A 47 5.67 3.76 -8.22
CA CYS A 47 6.38 2.69 -8.93
C CYS A 47 6.40 1.38 -8.15
N PHE A 48 6.28 1.42 -6.82
CA PHE A 48 6.24 0.23 -5.97
C PHE A 48 4.84 -0.40 -5.88
N CYS A 49 3.86 0.17 -6.58
CA CYS A 49 2.54 -0.42 -6.65
C CYS A 49 2.52 -1.72 -7.46
N PRO A 50 1.58 -2.62 -7.17
CA PRO A 50 1.44 -3.86 -7.93
C PRO A 50 1.27 -3.59 -9.42
N GLU A 51 1.70 -4.58 -10.21
CA GLU A 51 1.47 -4.58 -11.66
C GLU A 51 -0.02 -4.37 -11.97
N PRO A 52 -0.34 -3.58 -13.00
CA PRO A 52 -1.72 -3.25 -13.31
C PRO A 52 -2.46 -4.51 -13.77
N LYS A 53 -3.64 -4.75 -13.19
CA LYS A 53 -4.41 -5.97 -13.42
C LYS A 53 -4.94 -5.99 -14.85
N THR A 54 -4.85 -7.12 -15.54
CA THR A 54 -5.53 -7.27 -16.84
C THR A 54 -7.03 -7.09 -16.65
N VAL A 55 -7.62 -6.12 -17.37
CA VAL A 55 -9.06 -5.84 -17.31
C VAL A 55 -9.78 -6.42 -18.53
N PRO A 56 -11.03 -6.90 -18.37
CA PRO A 56 -11.74 -7.60 -19.45
C PRO A 56 -12.20 -6.68 -20.58
N TYR A 57 -12.54 -5.42 -20.30
CA TYR A 57 -13.26 -4.54 -21.24
C TYR A 57 -12.40 -3.43 -21.86
N ILE A 58 -11.78 -2.56 -21.05
CA ILE A 58 -10.96 -1.44 -21.55
C ILE A 58 -9.50 -1.90 -21.63
N ARG A 59 -9.05 -2.24 -22.84
CA ARG A 59 -7.70 -2.76 -23.08
C ARG A 59 -6.84 -1.69 -23.72
N LEU A 60 -6.00 -1.06 -22.91
CA LEU A 60 -4.97 -0.14 -23.38
C LEU A 60 -3.62 -0.83 -23.24
N LYS A 61 -2.72 -0.57 -24.21
CA LYS A 61 -1.31 -0.88 -24.03
C LYS A 61 -0.76 0.13 -23.03
N VAL A 62 -0.25 -0.37 -21.91
CA VAL A 62 0.35 0.45 -20.84
C VAL A 62 1.71 -0.11 -20.47
N TYR A 63 2.54 0.74 -19.89
CA TYR A 63 3.86 0.41 -19.37
C TYR A 63 3.83 0.43 -17.84
N PHE A 64 4.63 -0.40 -17.20
CA PHE A 64 4.71 -0.47 -15.74
C PHE A 64 6.10 -0.94 -15.31
N LEU A 65 6.55 -0.56 -14.11
CA LEU A 65 7.78 -1.08 -13.53
C LEU A 65 7.54 -2.52 -13.06
N ASN A 66 8.18 -3.47 -13.72
CA ASN A 66 8.25 -4.86 -13.28
C ASN A 66 9.30 -4.98 -12.18
N HIS A 67 8.87 -5.36 -10.97
CA HIS A 67 9.77 -5.47 -9.81
C HIS A 67 10.69 -6.69 -9.87
N THR A 68 10.42 -7.65 -10.74
CA THR A 68 11.28 -8.82 -10.97
C THR A 68 12.48 -8.45 -11.83
N THR A 69 12.23 -7.76 -12.95
CA THR A 69 13.28 -7.36 -13.91
C THR A 69 13.90 -6.01 -13.59
N GLN A 70 13.25 -5.22 -12.71
CA GLN A 70 13.57 -3.82 -12.41
C GLN A 70 13.60 -2.96 -13.68
N ARG A 71 12.68 -3.24 -14.61
CA ARG A 71 12.52 -2.56 -15.90
C ARG A 71 11.06 -2.25 -16.17
N CYS A 72 10.84 -1.27 -17.03
CA CYS A 72 9.55 -0.96 -17.59
C CYS A 72 9.16 -2.01 -18.63
N ASP A 73 8.13 -2.79 -18.35
CA ASP A 73 7.57 -3.79 -19.26
C ASP A 73 6.21 -3.30 -19.78
N GLU A 74 5.73 -3.91 -20.86
CA GLU A 74 4.41 -3.62 -21.44
C GLU A 74 3.36 -4.67 -21.03
N THR A 75 2.13 -4.21 -20.81
CA THR A 75 0.98 -5.09 -20.59
C THR A 75 -0.29 -4.48 -21.20
N THR A 76 -1.35 -5.28 -21.22
CA THR A 76 -2.69 -4.83 -21.62
C THR A 76 -3.56 -4.66 -20.39
N SER A 77 -3.83 -3.41 -20.02
CA SER A 77 -4.58 -3.06 -18.81
C SER A 77 -5.26 -1.68 -18.97
N ASN A 78 -5.72 -1.09 -17.87
CA ASN A 78 -6.17 0.30 -17.76
C ASN A 78 -5.09 1.15 -17.06
N THR A 79 -5.31 2.45 -17.02
CA THR A 79 -4.45 3.44 -16.37
C THR A 79 -4.89 3.74 -14.92
N ASP A 80 -5.68 2.84 -14.31
CA ASP A 80 -6.28 3.08 -12.99
C ASP A 80 -5.32 2.77 -11.82
N SER A 81 -4.10 2.29 -12.12
CA SER A 81 -3.04 1.99 -11.15
C SER A 81 -1.93 3.04 -11.23
N CYS A 82 -1.33 3.37 -10.09
CA CYS A 82 -0.15 4.23 -10.04
C CYS A 82 1.12 3.60 -10.63
N ASN A 83 1.14 2.28 -10.87
CA ASN A 83 2.19 1.63 -11.64
C ASN A 83 1.68 1.32 -13.06
N SER A 84 1.08 2.32 -13.72
CA SER A 84 0.57 2.21 -15.09
C SER A 84 0.79 3.54 -15.80
N PHE A 85 1.52 3.49 -16.90
CA PHE A 85 1.94 4.64 -17.68
C PHE A 85 1.51 4.46 -19.14
N GLU A 86 1.11 5.54 -19.80
CA GLU A 86 0.75 5.49 -21.22
C GLU A 86 1.98 5.37 -22.12
N ARG A 87 3.14 5.83 -21.63
CA ARG A 87 4.39 5.86 -22.39
C ARG A 87 5.53 5.16 -21.66
N TYR A 88 6.39 4.51 -22.46
CA TYR A 88 7.58 3.83 -21.96
C TYR A 88 8.56 4.79 -21.28
N ASP A 89 8.83 5.94 -21.90
CA ASP A 89 9.80 6.90 -21.40
C ASP A 89 9.36 7.60 -20.10
N GLU A 90 8.06 7.75 -19.91
CA GLU A 90 7.47 8.21 -18.64
C GLU A 90 7.77 7.21 -17.52
N CYS A 91 7.51 5.92 -17.74
CA CYS A 91 7.84 4.87 -16.78
C CYS A 91 9.34 4.85 -16.43
N VAL A 92 10.22 4.98 -17.43
CA VAL A 92 11.69 4.99 -17.21
C VAL A 92 12.13 6.21 -16.39
N SER A 93 11.57 7.38 -16.71
CA SER A 93 11.87 8.65 -16.01
C SER A 93 11.44 8.59 -14.55
N GLU A 94 10.21 8.14 -14.29
CA GLU A 94 9.63 8.12 -12.94
C GLU A 94 10.16 6.95 -12.08
N CYS A 95 10.42 5.79 -12.70
CA CYS A 95 10.64 4.54 -11.97
C CYS A 95 12.05 3.94 -12.13
N GLU A 96 12.53 3.67 -13.35
CA GLU A 96 13.85 3.02 -13.52
C GLU A 96 14.99 3.92 -13.01
N SER A 97 14.90 5.23 -13.28
CA SER A 97 15.90 6.21 -12.84
C SER A 97 15.96 6.40 -11.31
N ALA A 98 14.88 6.05 -10.61
CA ALA A 98 14.82 6.05 -9.16
C ALA A 98 15.40 4.75 -8.55
N VAL A 99 15.24 3.62 -9.25
CA VAL A 99 15.81 2.32 -8.84
C VAL A 99 17.32 2.27 -9.05
N SER A 100 17.83 2.76 -10.19
CA SER A 100 19.27 2.73 -10.52
C SER A 100 20.18 3.58 -9.62
N ARG A 101 19.60 4.43 -8.76
CA ARG A 101 20.34 5.33 -7.85
C ARG A 101 20.51 4.79 -6.42
N LYS A 102 20.02 3.59 -6.14
CA LYS A 102 20.24 2.88 -4.87
C LYS A 102 21.29 1.79 -5.04
#